data_AF-A0A7X0IXP7-F1
#
_entry.id   AF-A0A7X0IXP7-F1
#
_cell.length_a   1.000
_cell.length_b   1.000
_cell.length_c   1.000
_cell.angle_alpha   90.00
_cell.angle_beta   90.00
_cell.angle_gamma   90.00
#
_symmetry.space_group_name_H-M   'P 1'
#
loop_
_entity.id
_entity.type
_entity.pdbx_description
1 polymer ?
#
loop_
_entity_poly.entity_id
_entity_poly.type
_entity_poly.pdbx_seq_one_letter_code
_entity_poly.pdbx_strand_id
1 'polypeptide(L)' 'MDVRAAVAVQAGKPLEVMTVQLEGPRAGEVL' A
#
# COMPACT_ATOMS: atom_id res chain seq x y z
N MET A 1 -9.79 -2.65 0.36
CA MET A 1 -9.57 -3.28 1.68
C MET A 1 -8.51 -2.50 2.41
N ASP A 2 -8.73 -2.23 3.69
CA ASP A 2 -7.80 -1.45 4.51
C ASP A 2 -6.62 -2.31 4.95
N VAL A 3 -5.41 -1.95 4.53
CA VAL A 3 -4.18 -2.65 4.89
C VAL A 3 -3.16 -1.70 5.48
N ARG A 4 -2.39 -2.17 6.47
CA ARG A 4 -1.21 -1.45 6.94
C ARG A 4 -0.04 -1.71 6.00
N ALA A 5 0.54 -0.63 5.49
CA ALA A 5 1.72 -0.68 4.64
C ALA A 5 2.75 0.38 5.06
N ALA A 6 4.02 0.13 4.74
CA ALA A 6 5.08 1.14 4.83
C ALA A 6 5.13 1.91 3.50
N VAL A 7 4.87 3.21 3.52
CA VAL A 7 4.70 4.06 2.34
C VAL A 7 5.84 5.07 2.25
N ALA A 8 6.44 5.19 1.07
CA ALA A 8 7.44 6.21 0.77
C ALA A 8 6.75 7.46 0.20
N VAL A 9 6.50 8.46 1.05
CA VAL A 9 5.83 9.71 0.63
C VAL A 9 6.77 10.69 -0.10
N GLN A 10 8.07 10.63 0.19
CA GLN A 10 9.09 11.48 -0.42
C GLN A 10 10.45 10.78 -0.40
N ALA A 11 11.27 10.99 -1.43
CA ALA A 11 12.64 10.49 -1.48
C ALA A 11 13.49 11.01 -0.32
N GLY A 12 14.30 10.12 0.27
CA GLY A 12 15.23 10.44 1.35
C GLY A 12 14.59 10.55 2.75
N LYS A 13 13.25 10.42 2.87
CA LYS A 13 12.57 10.32 4.16
C LYS A 13 12.40 8.86 4.60
N PRO A 14 12.29 8.59 5.91
CA PRO A 14 11.86 7.29 6.40
C PRO A 14 10.48 6.90 5.86
N LEU A 15 10.22 5.60 5.79
CA LEU A 15 8.89 5.08 5.42
C LEU A 15 7.89 5.36 6.53
N GLU A 16 6.67 5.72 6.15
CA GLU A 16 5.56 5.95 7.07
C GLU A 16 4.66 4.72 7.10
N VAL A 17 4.37 4.19 8.29
CA VAL A 17 3.39 3.09 8.44
C VAL A 17 2.00 3.71 8.51
N MET A 18 1.19 3.49 7.48
CA MET A 18 -0.18 4.00 7.40
C MET A 18 -1.15 2.98 6.84
N THR A 19 -2.44 3.20 7.08
CA THR A 19 -3.51 2.42 6.45
C THR A 19 -3.74 2.96 5.04
N VAL A 20 -3.70 2.08 4.04
CA VAL A 20 -4.01 2.40 2.65
C VAL A 20 -5.16 1.55 2.16
N GLN A 21 -5.89 2.06 1.17
CA GLN A 21 -6.91 1.28 0.50
C GLN A 21 -6.35 0.51 -0.68
N LEU A 22 -6.50 -0.81 -0.63
CA LEU A 22 -6.15 -1.70 -1.73
C LEU A 22 -7.39 -2.15 -2.49
N GLU A 23 -7.41 -1.96 -3.80
CA GLU A 23 -8.44 -2.53 -4.66
C GLU A 23 -8.28 -4.05 -4.77
N GLY A 24 -9.38 -4.77 -5.03
CA GLY A 24 -9.32 -6.21 -5.24
C GLY A 24 -8.55 -6.58 -6.53
N PRO A 25 -8.05 -7.81 -6.65
CA PRO A 25 -7.29 -8.23 -7.82
C PRO A 25 -8.20 -8.28 -9.04
N ARG A 26 -7.65 -7.95 -10.21
CA ARG A 26 -8.35 -8.11 -11.50
C ARG A 26 -8.31 -9.57 -11.95
N ALA A 27 -8.99 -9.86 -13.06
CA ALA A 27 -9.01 -11.21 -13.63
C ALA A 27 -7.58 -11.69 -13.94
N GLY A 28 -7.17 -12.78 -13.28
CA GLY A 28 -5.83 -13.36 -13.42
C GLY A 28 -4.78 -12.80 -12.45
N GLU A 29 -5.12 -11.81 -11.62
CA GLU A 29 -4.26 -11.33 -10.53
C GLU A 29 -4.58 -12.08 -9.21
N VAL A 30 -3.65 -12.03 -8.26
CA VAL A 30 -3.81 -12.61 -6.93
C VAL A 30 -3.47 -11.54 -5.89
N LEU A 31 -4.32 -11.46 -4.86
CA LEU A 31 -4.18 -10.54 -3.73
C LEU A 31 -3.61 -11.27 -2.51
#